data_AF-A0A6J4PMN6-F1
#
_entry.id   AF-A0A6J4PMN6-F1
#
_cell.length_a   1.000
_cell.length_b   1.000
_cell.length_c   1.000
_cell.angle_alpha   90.00
_cell.angle_beta   90.00
_cell.angle_gamma   90.00
#
_symmetry.space_group_name_H-M   'P 1'
#
loop_
_entity.id
_entity.type
_entity.pdbx_description
1 polymer ?
#
loop_
_entity_poly.entity_id
_entity_poly.type
_entity_poly.pdbx_seq_one_letter_code
_entity_poly.pdbx_strand_id
1 'polypeptide(L)' 'YMIAFIYPITATIKPFLASKGHNAEEVEKMHQAWFKSVTLQVTLWVYPYAKDNYF' A
#
# COMPACT_ATOMS: atom_id res chain seq x y z
N TYR A 1 10.58 -10.96 -2.61
CA TYR A 1 10.46 -10.53 -1.21
C TYR A 1 9.74 -9.19 -1.04
N MET A 2 10.00 -8.18 -1.87
CA MET A 2 9.43 -6.83 -1.70
C MET A 2 7.88 -6.75 -1.73
N ILE A 3 7.21 -7.65 -2.46
CA ILE A 3 5.74 -7.74 -2.49
C ILE A 3 5.15 -8.05 -1.09
N ALA A 4 5.87 -8.81 -0.25
CA ALA A 4 5.41 -9.16 1.09
C ALA A 4 5.29 -7.94 2.02
N PHE A 5 5.98 -6.83 1.70
CA PHE A 5 5.96 -5.62 2.53
C PHE A 5 4.73 -4.74 2.30
N ILE A 6 3.91 -5.01 1.27
CA ILE A 6 2.66 -4.28 1.03
C ILE A 6 1.73 -4.40 2.24
N TYR A 7 1.61 -5.60 2.83
CA TYR A 7 0.73 -5.86 3.96
C TYR A 7 1.13 -5.10 5.25
N PRO A 8 2.36 -5.23 5.79
CA PRO A 8 2.75 -4.52 7.02
C PRO A 8 2.73 -2.99 6.86
N ILE A 9 3.04 -2.44 5.68
CA ILE A 9 2.95 -1.00 5.41
C ILE A 9 1.49 -0.52 5.41
N THR A 10 0.58 -1.33 4.86
CA THR A 10 -0.85 -0.99 4.80
C THR A 10 -1.55 -1.21 6.15
N ALA A 11 -1.15 -2.20 6.93
CA ALA A 11 -1.74 -2.47 8.24
C ALA A 11 -1.41 -1.38 9.28
N THR A 12 -0.18 -0.85 9.23
CA THR A 12 0.29 0.13 10.22
C THR A 12 -0.30 1.53 10.03
N ILE A 13 -0.73 1.91 8.81
CA ILE A 13 -1.24 3.26 8.54
C ILE A 13 -2.67 3.51 9.06
N LYS A 14 -3.49 2.46 9.18
CA LYS A 14 -4.91 2.57 9.56
C LYS A 14 -5.16 3.32 10.89
N PRO A 15 -4.45 3.02 11.99
CA PRO A 15 -4.60 3.78 13.23
C PRO A 15 -4.19 5.26 13.10
N PHE A 16 -3.18 5.59 12.28
CA PHE A 16 -2.79 6.99 12.04
C PHE A 16 -3.86 7.76 11.27
N LEU A 17 -4.52 7.13 10.29
CA LEU A 17 -5.62 7.73 9.53
C LEU A 17 -6.85 7.98 10.42
N ALA A 18 -7.12 7.09 11.37
CA ALA A 18 -8.22 7.23 12.32
C ALA A 18 -7.98 8.31 13.39
N SER A 19 -6.72 8.66 13.67
CA SER A 19 -6.35 9.58 14.77
C SER A 19 -6.86 11.02 14.61
N LYS A 20 -7.23 11.44 13.39
CA LYS A 20 -7.63 12.82 13.09
C LYS A 20 -9.14 13.10 13.21
N GLY A 21 -9.94 12.15 13.71
CA GLY A 21 -11.38 12.35 13.94
C GLY A 21 -12.24 12.28 12.68
N HIS A 22 -11.72 11.70 11.59
CA HIS A 22 -12.49 11.41 10.38
C HIS A 22 -13.57 10.35 10.64
N ASN A 23 -14.64 10.38 9.85
CA ASN A 23 -15.64 9.33 9.92
C ASN A 23 -15.06 7.98 9.45
N ALA A 24 -15.62 6.87 9.92
CA ALA A 24 -15.08 5.53 9.63
C ALA A 24 -15.07 5.20 8.11
N GLU A 25 -16.01 5.74 7.35
CA GLU A 25 -16.09 5.55 5.90
C GLU A 25 -14.95 6.26 5.15
N GLU A 26 -14.61 7.48 5.56
CA GLU A 26 -13.47 8.26 5.06
C GLU A 26 -12.15 7.59 5.39
N VAL A 27 -12.00 7.07 6.63
CA VAL A 27 -10.81 6.32 7.03
C VAL A 27 -10.63 5.07 6.17
N GLU A 28 -11.71 4.35 5.85
CA GLU A 28 -11.64 3.19 4.95
C GLU A 28 -11.28 3.61 3.52
N LYS A 29 -11.86 4.69 2.98
CA LYS A 29 -11.49 5.22 1.66
C LYS A 29 -10.02 5.62 1.59
N MET A 30 -9.50 6.28 2.62
CA MET A 30 -8.09 6.64 2.73
C MET A 30 -7.19 5.41 2.83
N HIS A 31 -7.59 4.39 3.59
CA HIS A 31 -6.88 3.13 3.72
C HIS A 31 -6.80 2.38 2.38
N GLN A 32 -7.91 2.33 1.64
CA GLN A 32 -7.96 1.75 0.29
C GLN A 32 -7.10 2.53 -0.72
N ALA A 33 -7.12 3.86 -0.65
CA ALA A 33 -6.26 4.70 -1.50
C ALA A 33 -4.77 4.45 -1.22
N TRP A 34 -4.40 4.33 0.06
CA TRP A 34 -3.05 4.00 0.49
C TRP A 34 -2.61 2.62 -0.03
N PHE A 35 -3.45 1.60 0.15
CA PHE A 35 -3.17 0.24 -0.33
C PHE A 35 -2.90 0.21 -1.84
N LYS A 36 -3.74 0.90 -2.63
CA LYS A 36 -3.55 1.01 -4.09
C LYS A 36 -2.23 1.72 -4.44
N SER A 37 -1.91 2.82 -3.76
CA SER A 37 -0.67 3.57 -3.99
C SER A 37 0.58 2.75 -3.67
N VAL A 38 0.61 2.06 -2.54
CA VAL A 38 1.73 1.19 -2.14
C VAL A 38 1.88 0.03 -3.14
N THR A 39 0.77 -0.58 -3.55
CA THR A 39 0.80 -1.66 -4.56
C THR A 39 1.37 -1.16 -5.89
N LEU A 40 0.97 0.02 -6.37
CA LEU A 40 1.50 0.61 -7.60
C LEU A 40 3.02 0.83 -7.51
N GLN A 41 3.50 1.42 -6.41
CA GLN A 41 4.93 1.68 -6.21
C GLN A 41 5.74 0.39 -6.15
N VAL A 42 5.25 -0.61 -5.41
CA VAL A 42 5.92 -1.91 -5.32
C VAL A 42 5.96 -2.61 -6.68
N THR A 43 4.89 -2.51 -7.49
CA THR A 43 4.88 -3.03 -8.87
C THR A 43 5.95 -2.38 -9.73
N LEU A 44 6.18 -1.07 -9.61
CA LEU A 44 7.24 -0.39 -10.34
C LEU A 44 8.64 -0.82 -9.84
N TRP A 45 8.80 -0.96 -8.53
CA TRP A 45 10.09 -1.29 -7.92
C TRP A 45 10.49 -2.76 -8.07
N VAL A 46 9.57 -3.68 -8.41
CA VAL A 46 9.94 -5.07 -8.70
C VAL A 46 10.60 -5.24 -10.06
N TYR A 47 10.50 -4.24 -10.94
CA TYR A 47 11.07 -4.28 -12.29
C TYR A 47 12.55 -4.74 -12.35
N PRO A 48 13.51 -4.16 -11.60
CA PRO A 48 14.91 -4.61 -11.61
C PRO A 48 15.14 -6.01 -11.01
N TYR A 49 14.15 -6.57 -10.32
CA TYR A 49 14.21 -7.91 -9.73
C TYR A 49 13.50 -8.98 -10.57
N ALA A 50 12.79 -8.59 -11.62
CA ALA A 50 12.21 -9.52 -12.56
C ALA A 50 13.28 -10.03 -13.53
N LYS A 51 13.11 -11.28 -13.99
CA LYS A 51 13.96 -11.83 -15.03
C LYS A 51 13.74 -11.07 -16.34
N ASP A 52 14.73 -11.05 -17.21
CA ASP A 52 14.59 -10.47 -18.54
C ASP A 52 13.35 -11.04 -19.26
N ASN A 53 12.58 -10.15 -19.91
CA ASN A 53 11.32 -10.45 -20.61
C ASN A 53 10.13 -10.95 -19.76
N TYR A 54 10.05 -10.58 -18.48
CA TYR A 54 8.88 -10.88 -17.62
C TYR A 54 7.80 -9.77 -17.56
N PHE A 55 8.03 -8.61 -18.16
CA PHE A 55 7.12 -7.46 -18.17
C PHE A 55 6.75 -7.03 -19.58
#